data_AF-A0A957GNC1-F1
#
_entry.id   AF-A0A957GNC1-F1
#
_cell.length_a   1.000
_cell.length_b   1.000
_cell.length_c   1.000
_cell.angle_alpha   90.00
_cell.angle_beta   90.00
_cell.angle_gamma   90.00
#
_symmetry.space_group_name_H-M   'P 1'
#
loop_
_entity.id
_entity.type
_entity.pdbx_description
1 polymer ?
#
loop_
_entity_poly.entity_id
_entity_poly.type
_entity_poly.pdbx_seq_one_letter_code
_entity_poly.pdbx_strand_id
1 'polypeptide(L)'
;MLAETITLKIPEFLYRRLQNTAQSTRRSLDEVIIHSLQIGSPPVWDDVPAEFQTDLAVMDRLGDDTLWQIARSHKTEIEHTLPDHEG
;
A
#
# COMPACT_ATOMS: atom_id res chain seq x y z
N MET A 1 17.48 14.28 17.25
CA MET A 1 16.37 13.87 16.36
C MET A 1 15.25 14.85 16.60
N LEU A 2 14.79 15.54 15.56
CA LEU A 2 13.59 16.37 15.63
C LEU A 2 12.40 15.44 15.37
N ALA A 3 11.41 15.46 16.25
CA ALA A 3 10.19 14.66 16.13
C ALA A 3 9.00 15.61 16.21
N GLU A 4 8.10 15.52 15.23
CA GLU A 4 6.87 16.29 15.19
C GLU A 4 5.69 15.41 15.62
N THR A 5 4.81 15.97 16.43
CA THR A 5 3.61 15.26 16.91
C THR A 5 2.43 15.61 16.04
N ILE A 6 1.77 14.59 15.48
CA ILE A 6 0.54 14.74 14.72
C ILE A 6 -0.59 13.95 15.38
N THR A 7 -1.81 14.50 15.35
CA THR A 7 -3.03 13.80 15.80
C THR A 7 -3.80 13.33 14.58
N LEU A 8 -3.99 12.01 14.46
CA LEU A 8 -4.69 11.39 13.34
C LEU A 8 -6.01 10.75 13.81
N LYS A 9 -7.09 10.99 13.07
CA LYS A 9 -8.33 10.22 13.23
C LYS A 9 -8.23 8.97 12.38
N ILE A 10 -8.11 7.81 13.04
CA ILE A 10 -7.96 6.53 12.37
C ILE A 10 -9.31 5.79 12.40
N PRO A 11 -9.75 5.17 11.29
CA PRO A 11 -10.94 4.32 11.31
C PRO A 11 -10.82 3.19 12.34
N GLU A 12 -11.92 2.91 13.05
CA GLU A 12 -11.96 1.93 14.15
C GLU A 12 -11.45 0.53 13.76
N PHE A 13 -11.74 0.09 12.53
CA PHE A 13 -11.28 -1.21 12.05
C PHE A 13 -9.74 -1.27 11.95
N LEU A 14 -9.12 -0.18 11.52
CA LEU A 14 -7.67 -0.09 11.36
C LEU A 14 -6.99 0.01 12.72
N TYR A 15 -7.55 0.82 13.64
CA TYR A 15 -7.08 0.90 15.02
C TYR A 15 -7.04 -0.48 15.69
N ARG A 16 -8.11 -1.28 15.60
CA ARG A 16 -8.16 -2.64 16.16
C ARG A 16 -7.10 -3.57 15.57
N ARG A 17 -6.86 -3.51 14.25
CA ARG A 17 -5.82 -4.32 13.60
C ARG A 17 -4.42 -3.96 14.10
N LEU A 18 -4.14 -2.67 14.25
CA LEU A 18 -2.86 -2.18 14.78
C LEU A 18 -2.68 -2.60 16.25
N GLN A 19 -3.73 -2.49 17.07
CA GLN A 19 -3.71 -2.91 18.47
C GLN A 19 -3.47 -4.42 18.63
N ASN A 20 -4.13 -5.26 17.81
CA ASN A 20 -3.90 -6.70 17.80
C ASN A 20 -2.45 -7.04 17.42
N THR A 21 -1.88 -6.31 16.46
CA THR A 21 -0.48 -6.48 16.04
C THR A 21 0.49 -6.11 17.16
N ALA A 22 0.26 -4.98 17.84
CA ALA A 22 1.04 -4.54 18.99
C ALA A 22 1.04 -5.58 20.12
N GLN A 23 -0.13 -6.10 20.47
CA GLN A 23 -0.27 -7.16 21.47
C GLN A 23 0.46 -8.45 21.07
N SER A 24 0.28 -8.90 19.82
CA SER A 24 0.89 -10.14 19.32
C SER A 24 2.41 -10.06 19.24
N THR A 25 2.94 -8.88 18.90
CA THR A 25 4.38 -8.62 18.77
C THR A 25 5.03 -8.11 20.06
N ARG A 26 4.24 -7.90 21.13
CA ARG A 26 4.67 -7.28 22.40
C ARG A 26 5.38 -5.94 22.19
N ARG A 27 4.90 -5.17 21.23
CA ARG A 27 5.37 -3.81 20.93
C ARG A 27 4.32 -2.80 21.35
N SER A 28 4.74 -1.55 21.54
CA SER A 28 3.79 -0.45 21.73
C SER A 28 2.98 -0.20 20.46
N LEU A 29 1.79 0.38 20.62
CA LEU A 29 0.97 0.78 19.47
C LEU A 29 1.70 1.81 18.59
N ASP A 30 2.38 2.77 19.21
CA ASP A 30 3.15 3.81 18.52
C ASP A 30 4.26 3.21 17.64
N GLU A 31 5.03 2.24 18.15
CA GLU A 31 6.06 1.55 17.35
C GLU A 31 5.46 0.83 16.14
N VAL A 32 4.30 0.19 16.29
CA VAL A 32 3.62 -0.48 15.19
C VAL A 32 3.10 0.53 14.17
N ILE A 33 2.56 1.66 14.61
CA ILE A 33 2.09 2.75 13.75
C ILE A 33 3.26 3.35 12.96
N ILE A 34 4.34 3.72 13.64
CA ILE A 34 5.54 4.29 13.00
C ILE A 34 6.13 3.29 12.00
N HIS A 35 6.23 2.01 12.35
CA HIS A 35 6.72 0.99 11.43
C HIS A 35 5.83 0.83 10.19
N SER A 36 4.52 0.83 10.38
CA SER A 36 3.56 0.75 9.27
C SER A 36 3.65 1.99 8.37
N LEU A 37 3.84 3.18 8.96
CA LEU A 37 4.07 4.41 8.22
C LEU A 37 5.40 4.37 7.48
N GLN A 38 6.48 3.83 8.05
CA GLN A 38 7.77 3.70 7.36
C GLN A 38 7.68 2.78 6.13
N ILE A 39 6.98 1.65 6.25
CA ILE A 39 6.80 0.71 5.12
C ILE A 39 5.91 1.32 4.03
N GLY A 40 4.85 2.05 4.42
CA GLY A 40 3.91 2.67 3.49
C GLY A 40 4.30 4.07 3.01
N SER A 41 5.39 4.63 3.53
CA SER A 41 5.89 5.93 3.10
C SER A 41 6.73 5.75 1.84
N PRO A 42 6.71 6.73 0.91
CA PRO A 42 7.67 6.76 -0.17
C PRO A 42 9.09 6.63 0.39
N PRO A 43 9.99 5.91 -0.29
CA PRO A 43 11.37 5.84 0.15
C PRO A 43 11.97 7.25 0.16
N VAL A 44 12.98 7.42 1.00
CA VAL A 44 13.71 8.67 1.09
C VAL A 44 14.56 8.80 -0.18
N TRP A 45 14.11 9.60 -1.15
CA TRP A 45 14.79 9.79 -2.44
C TRP A 45 15.98 10.75 -2.35
N ASP A 46 16.57 10.94 -1.17
CA ASP A 46 17.62 11.94 -0.91
C ASP A 46 18.90 11.66 -1.73
N ASP A 47 19.13 10.40 -2.11
CA ASP A 47 20.25 9.99 -2.98
C ASP A 47 19.95 10.12 -4.49
N VAL A 48 18.72 10.52 -4.85
CA VAL A 48 18.29 10.68 -6.24
C VAL A 48 18.37 12.15 -6.65
N PRO A 49 18.97 12.49 -7.81
CA PRO A 49 18.93 13.84 -8.35
C PRO A 49 17.49 14.36 -8.44
N ALA A 50 17.27 15.63 -8.05
CA ALA A 50 15.94 16.23 -7.93
C ALA A 50 15.07 16.10 -9.19
N GLU A 51 15.70 16.07 -10.37
CA GLU A 51 15.05 15.86 -11.66
C GLU A 51 14.34 14.49 -11.79
N PHE A 52 14.82 13.45 -11.09
CA PHE A 52 14.24 12.10 -11.15
C PHE A 52 13.37 11.75 -9.94
N GLN A 53 13.42 12.53 -8.86
CA GLN A 53 12.64 12.24 -7.64
C GLN A 53 11.14 12.19 -7.90
N THR A 54 10.63 13.08 -8.77
CA THR A 54 9.20 13.12 -9.11
C THR A 54 8.78 11.88 -9.89
N ASP A 55 9.55 11.50 -10.90
CA ASP A 55 9.25 10.33 -11.74
C ASP A 55 9.35 9.02 -10.94
N LEU A 56 10.36 8.90 -10.08
CA LEU A 56 10.51 7.74 -9.21
C LEU A 56 9.41 7.65 -8.15
N ALA A 57 8.97 8.78 -7.59
CA ALA A 57 7.83 8.80 -6.67
C ALA A 57 6.52 8.38 -7.38
N VAL A 58 6.35 8.68 -8.67
CA VAL A 58 5.21 8.21 -9.48
C VAL A 58 5.31 6.72 -9.76
N MET A 59 6.52 6.20 -10.05
CA MET A 59 6.75 4.77 -10.29
C MET A 59 6.57 3.92 -9.01
N ASP A 60 7.03 4.40 -7.86
CA ASP A 60 6.81 3.76 -6.56
C ASP A 60 5.32 3.74 -6.19
N ARG A 61 4.59 4.81 -6.55
CA ARG A 61 3.14 4.91 -6.43
C ARG A 61 2.37 4.13 -7.48
N LEU A 62 3.04 3.51 -8.46
CA LEU A 62 2.43 2.51 -9.34
C LEU A 62 2.19 1.20 -8.55
N GLY A 63 1.57 1.34 -7.38
CA GLY A 63 1.26 0.28 -6.46
C GLY A 63 0.01 -0.48 -6.88
N ASP A 64 -0.38 -1.41 -6.01
CA ASP A 64 -1.43 -2.42 -6.19
C ASP A 64 -2.69 -1.94 -6.91
N ASP A 65 -3.09 -0.68 -6.82
CA ASP A 65 -4.25 -0.12 -7.52
C ASP A 65 -4.12 -0.17 -9.05
N THR A 66 -2.94 0.13 -9.59
CA THR A 66 -2.68 0.05 -11.03
C THR A 66 -2.56 -1.40 -11.47
N LEU A 67 -1.94 -2.25 -10.65
CA LEU A 67 -1.87 -3.70 -10.86
C LEU A 67 -3.27 -4.35 -10.80
N TRP A 68 -4.15 -3.92 -9.90
CA TRP A 68 -5.54 -4.38 -9.79
C TRP A 68 -6.44 -3.91 -10.94
N GLN A 69 -6.16 -2.74 -11.52
CA GLN A 69 -6.83 -2.28 -12.74
C GLN A 69 -6.42 -3.16 -13.93
N ILE A 70 -5.12 -3.43 -14.10
CA ILE A 70 -4.59 -4.30 -15.16
C ILE A 70 -5.10 -5.74 -15.01
N ALA A 71 -5.09 -6.29 -13.79
CA ALA A 71 -5.60 -7.63 -13.52
C ALA A 71 -7.10 -7.77 -13.85
N ARG A 72 -7.89 -6.71 -13.62
CA ARG A 72 -9.33 -6.70 -13.94
C ARG A 72 -9.59 -6.47 -15.43
N SER A 73 -8.78 -5.69 -16.12
CA SER A 73 -8.93 -5.50 -17.58
C SER A 73 -8.67 -6.80 -18.36
N HIS A 74 -7.79 -7.69 -17.88
CA HIS A 74 -7.56 -9.00 -18.49
C HIS A 74 -8.61 -10.07 -18.13
N LYS A 75 -9.47 -9.84 -17.14
CA LYS A 75 -10.54 -10.80 -16.79
C LYS A 75 -11.65 -10.83 -17.85
N THR A 76 -11.83 -9.76 -18.63
CA THR A 76 -12.88 -9.67 -19.65
C THR A 76 -12.52 -10.39 -20.97
N GLU A 77 -11.26 -10.79 -21.17
CA GLU A 77 -10.83 -11.48 -22.41
C GLU A 77 -10.95 -13.02 -22.35
N ILE A 78 -11.03 -13.62 -21.15
CA ILE A 78 -11.01 -15.10 -21.02
C ILE A 78 -12.42 -15.72 -21.05
N GLU A 79 -13.49 -14.93 -20.95
CA GLU A 79 -14.87 -15.45 -20.88
C GLU A 79 -15.55 -15.64 -22.25
N HIS A 80 -14.88 -15.32 -23.37
CA HIS A 80 -15.53 -15.25 -24.69
C HIS A 80 -15.17 -16.35 -25.71
N THR A 81 -14.59 -17.48 -25.29
CA THR A 81 -14.42 -18.65 -26.19
C THR A 81 -14.58 -19.98 -25.44
N LEU A 82 -15.83 -20.35 -25.18
CA LEU A 82 -16.23 -21.76 -25.12
C LEU A 82 -17.40 -21.90 -26.11
N PRO A 83 -17.19 -22.55 -27.28
CA PRO A 83 -18.29 -22.79 -28.21
C PRO A 83 -19.24 -23.84 -27.64
N ASP A 84 -20.53 -23.52 -27.69
CA ASP A 84 -21.63 -24.44 -27.45
C ASP A 84 -21.49 -25.67 -28.36
N HIS A 85 -21.16 -26.82 -27.76
CA HIS A 85 -21.30 -28.11 -28.43
C HIS A 85 -22.58 -28.78 -27.93
N GLU A 86 -23.67 -28.53 -28.64
CA GLU A 86 -24.87 -29.37 -28.64
C GLU A 86 -24.61 -30.67 -29.41
N GLY A 87 -25.16 -31.77 -28.88
CA GLY A 87 -25.21 -33.09 -29.49
C GLY A 87 -26.19 -33.99 -28.75
#